data_AF-A0A2A5T8H1-F1
#
_entry.id   AF-A0A2A5T8H1-F1
#
_cell.length_a   1.000
_cell.length_b   1.000
_cell.length_c   1.000
_cell.angle_alpha   90.00
_cell.angle_beta   90.00
_cell.angle_gamma   90.00
#
_symmetry.space_group_name_H-M   'P 1'
#
loop_
_entity.id
_entity.type
_entity.pdbx_description
1 polymer ?
#
loop_
_entity_poly.entity_id
_entity_poly.type
_entity_poly.pdbx_seq_one_letter_code
_entity_poly.pdbx_strand_id
1 'polypeptide(L)'
;MTESEIKTLFLDIVGTLNLCRDVNMETPAGEVVEYGMTITDTAFITYRESNRTLHFYVDGNELLVLNESSPLLYMMRELFMEVEDGDPKELTRARLRVLE
;
A
#
# COMPACT_ATOMS: atom_id res chain seq x y z
N MET A 1 -5.00 -9.11 13.10
CA MET A 1 -6.00 -8.39 12.28
C MET A 1 -6.98 -9.38 11.64
N THR A 2 -8.27 -9.06 11.63
CA THR A 2 -9.36 -9.78 10.94
C THR A 2 -9.43 -9.39 9.46
N GLU A 3 -10.09 -10.20 8.64
CA GLU A 3 -10.35 -9.89 7.23
C GLU A 3 -11.05 -8.53 7.04
N SER A 4 -11.98 -8.17 7.94
CA SER A 4 -12.66 -6.89 7.90
C SER A 4 -11.71 -5.71 8.09
N GLU A 5 -10.72 -5.83 8.97
CA GLU A 5 -9.77 -4.76 9.25
C GLU A 5 -8.76 -4.56 8.10
N ILE A 6 -8.38 -5.64 7.39
CA ILE A 6 -7.58 -5.55 6.15
C ILE A 6 -8.36 -4.77 5.09
N LYS A 7 -9.66 -5.08 4.95
CA LYS A 7 -10.54 -4.41 4.00
C LYS A 7 -10.72 -2.93 4.33
N THR A 8 -10.88 -2.57 5.60
CA THR A 8 -10.91 -1.16 6.03
C THR A 8 -9.61 -0.46 5.67
N LEU A 9 -8.44 -1.05 5.98
CA LEU A 9 -7.14 -0.49 5.60
C LEU A 9 -7.01 -0.27 4.09
N PHE A 10 -7.46 -1.23 3.28
CA PHE A 10 -7.46 -1.09 1.83
C PHE A 10 -8.30 0.13 1.39
N LEU A 11 -9.50 0.29 1.94
CA LEU A 11 -10.37 1.42 1.61
C LEU A 11 -9.80 2.75 2.07
N ASP A 12 -9.12 2.79 3.21
CA ASP A 12 -8.44 3.99 3.72
C ASP A 12 -7.29 4.41 2.79
N ILE A 13 -6.52 3.45 2.27
CA ILE A 13 -5.48 3.71 1.26
C ILE A 13 -6.11 4.28 -0.01
N VAL A 14 -7.18 3.66 -0.53
CA VAL A 14 -7.88 4.14 -1.73
C VAL A 14 -8.43 5.55 -1.52
N GLY A 15 -9.04 5.82 -0.36
CA GLY A 15 -9.52 7.15 0.00
C GLY A 15 -8.39 8.19 0.03
N THR A 16 -7.23 7.83 0.59
CA THR A 16 -6.04 8.67 0.61
C THR A 16 -5.52 8.96 -0.80
N LEU A 17 -5.41 7.94 -1.66
CA LEU A 17 -5.00 8.10 -3.05
C LEU A 17 -5.95 8.99 -3.85
N ASN A 18 -7.26 8.91 -3.57
CA ASN A 18 -8.24 9.78 -4.22
C ASN A 18 -8.12 11.24 -3.75
N LEU A 19 -7.81 11.47 -2.47
CA LEU A 19 -7.64 12.82 -1.92
C LEU A 19 -6.32 13.49 -2.36
N CYS A 20 -5.24 12.72 -2.42
CA CYS A 20 -3.90 13.20 -2.75
C CYS A 20 -3.51 12.95 -4.22
N ARG A 21 -4.49 12.74 -5.08
CA ARG A 21 -4.30 12.32 -6.46
C ARG A 21 -3.47 13.32 -7.27
N ASP A 22 -2.36 12.86 -7.82
CA ASP A 22 -1.51 13.59 -8.77
C ASP A 22 -1.12 12.78 -10.02
N VAL A 23 -1.43 11.47 -10.03
CA VAL A 23 -1.23 10.57 -11.18
C VAL A 23 -2.57 10.10 -11.73
N ASN A 24 -2.70 10.14 -13.06
CA ASN A 24 -3.75 9.49 -13.84
C ASN A 24 -3.13 8.56 -14.87
N MET A 25 -3.64 7.34 -14.97
CA MET A 25 -3.46 6.54 -16.18
C MET A 25 -4.72 6.61 -17.01
N GLU A 26 -4.56 6.97 -18.28
CA GLU A 26 -5.66 7.20 -19.20
C GLU A 26 -5.56 6.24 -20.39
N THR A 27 -6.71 5.82 -20.91
CA THR A 27 -6.77 5.17 -22.22
C THR A 27 -6.37 6.18 -23.31
N PRO A 28 -6.07 5.73 -24.55
CA PRO A 28 -5.86 6.64 -25.67
C PRO A 28 -7.04 7.58 -25.97
N ALA A 29 -8.24 7.27 -25.46
CA ALA A 29 -9.43 8.10 -25.57
C ALA A 29 -9.53 9.18 -24.47
N GLY A 30 -8.59 9.22 -23.52
CA GLY A 30 -8.59 10.16 -22.39
C GLY A 30 -9.43 9.71 -21.20
N GLU A 31 -9.89 8.46 -21.16
CA GLU A 31 -10.63 7.92 -20.03
C GLU A 31 -9.67 7.46 -18.94
N VAL A 32 -9.84 7.97 -17.71
CA VAL A 32 -9.03 7.55 -16.56
C VAL A 32 -9.39 6.11 -16.20
N VAL A 33 -8.40 5.22 -16.25
CA VAL A 33 -8.50 3.81 -15.82
C VAL A 33 -7.86 3.56 -14.47
N GLU A 34 -6.91 4.41 -14.08
CA GLU A 34 -6.28 4.38 -12.76
C GLU A 34 -5.96 5.77 -12.27
N TYR A 35 -5.93 5.92 -10.95
CA TYR A 35 -5.51 7.16 -10.32
C TYR A 35 -4.69 6.89 -9.06
N GLY A 36 -3.82 7.82 -8.70
CA GLY A 36 -3.14 7.72 -7.41
C GLY A 36 -2.09 8.80 -7.22
N MET A 37 -1.00 8.41 -6.59
CA MET A 37 -0.04 9.33 -5.99
C MET A 37 1.40 8.97 -6.35
N THR A 38 2.19 10.00 -6.67
CA THR A 38 3.65 9.94 -6.76
C THR A 38 4.27 9.85 -5.37
N ILE A 39 5.11 8.83 -5.12
CA ILE A 39 5.80 8.64 -3.84
C ILE A 39 7.22 9.21 -3.90
N THR A 40 7.91 8.99 -5.02
CA THR A 40 9.22 9.55 -5.35
C THR A 40 9.25 9.88 -6.84
N ASP A 41 10.34 10.50 -7.31
CA ASP A 41 10.53 10.82 -8.74
C ASP A 41 10.42 9.60 -9.67
N THR A 42 10.64 8.39 -9.15
CA THR A 42 10.61 7.15 -9.93
C THR A 42 9.51 6.17 -9.53
N ALA A 43 8.83 6.40 -8.40
CA ALA A 43 7.87 5.47 -7.84
C ALA A 43 6.52 6.11 -7.58
N PHE A 44 5.46 5.40 -7.95
CA PHE A 44 4.09 5.86 -7.73
C PHE A 44 3.16 4.67 -7.50
N ILE A 45 2.06 4.95 -6.82
CA ILE A 45 1.03 3.96 -6.47
C ILE A 45 -0.29 4.44 -7.06
N THR A 46 -0.99 3.55 -7.75
CA THR A 46 -2.31 3.83 -8.32
C THR A 46 -3.34 2.83 -7.80
N TYR A 47 -4.60 3.21 -7.90
CA TYR A 47 -5.76 2.37 -7.72
C TYR A 47 -6.50 2.22 -9.05
N ARG A 48 -6.83 0.98 -9.38
CA ARG A 48 -7.67 0.61 -10.52
C ARG A 48 -9.04 0.17 -10.03
N GLU A 49 -10.08 0.92 -10.41
CA GLU A 49 -11.43 0.68 -9.91
C GLU A 49 -12.06 -0.61 -10.48
N SER A 50 -11.79 -0.93 -11.74
CA SER A 50 -12.44 -2.02 -12.47
C SER A 50 -12.25 -3.41 -11.84
N ASN A 51 -11.11 -3.63 -11.19
CA ASN A 51 -10.75 -4.88 -10.50
C ASN A 51 -10.39 -4.66 -9.03
N ARG A 52 -10.54 -3.43 -8.52
CA ARG A 52 -10.29 -3.04 -7.13
C ARG A 52 -8.90 -3.44 -6.65
N THR A 53 -7.88 -3.02 -7.37
CA THR A 53 -6.47 -3.31 -7.03
C THR A 53 -5.63 -2.05 -6.90
N LEU A 54 -4.65 -2.12 -6.00
CA LEU A 54 -3.54 -1.17 -5.88
C LEU A 54 -2.39 -1.68 -6.74
N HIS A 55 -1.80 -0.79 -7.53
CA HIS A 55 -0.68 -1.08 -8.42
C HIS A 55 0.51 -0.22 -8.02
N PHE A 56 1.70 -0.83 -8.02
CA PHE A 56 2.94 -0.19 -7.58
C PHE A 56 3.92 -0.18 -8.75
N TYR A 57 4.43 1.00 -9.07
CA TYR A 57 5.32 1.20 -10.20
C TYR A 57 6.66 1.76 -9.73
N VAL A 58 7.73 1.31 -10.37
CA VAL A 58 9.08 1.90 -10.24
C VAL A 58 9.71 1.99 -11.62
N ASP A 59 10.25 3.15 -11.97
CA ASP A 59 10.85 3.45 -13.27
C ASP A 59 9.89 3.12 -14.44
N GLY A 60 8.59 3.35 -14.23
CA GLY A 60 7.52 3.05 -15.18
C GLY A 60 7.11 1.58 -15.30
N ASN A 61 7.73 0.67 -14.54
CA ASN A 61 7.41 -0.76 -14.56
C ASN A 61 6.47 -1.14 -13.42
N GLU A 62 5.41 -1.88 -13.71
CA GLU A 62 4.53 -2.46 -12.69
C GLU A 62 5.27 -3.60 -11.96
N LEU A 63 5.45 -3.45 -10.65
CA LEU A 63 6.19 -4.43 -9.85
C LEU A 63 5.31 -5.24 -8.90
N LEU A 64 4.19 -4.68 -8.47
CA LEU A 64 3.31 -5.32 -7.49
C LEU A 64 1.86 -4.89 -7.70
N VAL A 65 0.96 -5.85 -7.54
CA VAL A 65 -0.50 -5.63 -7.55
C VAL A 65 -1.10 -6.26 -6.30
N LEU A 66 -1.85 -5.48 -5.54
CA LEU A 66 -2.52 -5.91 -4.30
C LEU A 66 -4.02 -5.70 -4.41
N ASN A 67 -4.80 -6.68 -3.97
CA ASN A 67 -6.24 -6.52 -3.77
C ASN A 67 -6.57 -6.39 -2.27
N GLU A 68 -7.85 -6.17 -1.96
CA GLU A 68 -8.35 -6.03 -0.59
C GLU A 68 -8.18 -7.28 0.30
N SER A 69 -7.72 -8.40 -0.25
CA SER A 69 -7.46 -9.65 0.47
C SER A 69 -5.96 -9.94 0.62
N SER A 70 -5.09 -9.00 0.23
CA SER A 70 -3.65 -9.27 0.23
C SER A 70 -3.07 -9.35 1.66
N PRO A 71 -2.36 -10.44 2.00
CA PRO A 71 -1.69 -10.55 3.30
C PRO A 71 -0.58 -9.52 3.50
N LEU A 72 -0.08 -8.89 2.42
CA LEU A 72 0.91 -7.81 2.52
C LEU A 72 0.33 -6.56 3.18
N LEU A 73 -0.95 -6.25 2.97
CA LEU A 73 -1.62 -5.14 3.66
C LEU A 73 -1.61 -5.37 5.18
N TYR A 74 -1.82 -6.61 5.60
CA TYR A 74 -1.69 -6.98 7.00
C TYR A 74 -0.27 -6.82 7.53
N MET A 75 0.70 -7.44 6.86
CA MET A 75 2.08 -7.41 7.33
C MET A 75 2.66 -6.00 7.39
N MET A 76 2.31 -5.11 6.44
CA MET A 76 2.76 -3.73 6.46
C MET A 76 2.17 -2.94 7.62
N ARG A 77 0.88 -3.11 7.92
CA ARG A 77 0.26 -2.43 9.07
C ARG A 77 0.92 -2.85 10.39
N GLU A 78 1.07 -4.16 10.61
CA GLU A 78 1.72 -4.66 11.83
C GLU A 78 3.15 -4.13 11.95
N LEU A 79 3.90 -4.08 10.83
CA LEU A 79 5.25 -3.50 10.81
C LEU A 79 5.27 -2.03 11.25
N PHE A 80 4.28 -1.22 10.86
CA PHE A 80 4.23 0.19 11.25
C PHE A 80 3.76 0.39 12.69
N MET A 81 2.79 -0.38 13.18
CA MET A 81 2.35 -0.30 14.59
C MET A 81 3.49 -0.63 15.56
N GLU A 82 4.31 -1.64 15.24
CA GLU A 82 5.49 -1.98 16.06
C GLU A 82 6.47 -0.80 16.20
N VAL A 83 6.58 0.06 15.18
CA VAL A 83 7.45 1.25 15.20
C VAL A 83 6.83 2.41 15.96
N GLU A 84 5.49 2.53 15.98
CA GLU A 84 4.79 3.55 16.77
C GLU A 84 4.85 3.28 18.28
N ASP A 85 4.87 2.00 18.69
CA ASP A 85 4.85 1.59 20.10
C ASP A 85 6.25 1.43 20.75
N GLY A 86 7.36 1.57 20.01
CA GLY A 86 8.71 1.38 20.57
C GLY A 86 9.84 2.14 19.87
N ASP A 87 10.89 2.50 20.63
CA ASP A 87 12.18 2.93 20.05
C ASP A 87 12.70 1.81 19.12
N PRO A 88 12.95 2.08 17.82
CA PRO A 88 13.38 1.08 16.84
C PRO A 88 14.53 0.17 17.27
N LYS A 89 15.36 0.62 18.23
CA LYS A 89 16.50 -0.15 18.78
C LYS A 89 16.12 -1.22 19.81
N GLU A 90 14.97 -1.11 20.48
CA GLU A 90 14.49 -2.06 21.50
C GLU A 90 13.78 -3.27 20.85
N LEU A 91 13.11 -3.06 19.71
CA LEU A 91 12.41 -4.12 18.94
C LEU A 91 13.34 -5.25 18.47
N THR A 92 14.60 -4.93 18.16
CA THR A 92 15.58 -5.92 17.68
C THR A 92 16.04 -6.87 18.79
N ARG A 93 16.01 -6.45 20.07
CA ARG A 93 16.50 -7.25 21.21
C ARG A 93 15.48 -8.27 21.72
N ALA A 94 14.19 -8.00 21.59
CA ALA A 94 13.15 -8.88 22.11
C ALA A 94 13.00 -10.18 21.29
N ARG A 95 13.22 -10.14 19.96
CA ARG A 95 13.01 -11.30 19.07
C ARG A 95 14.15 -12.33 19.06
N LEU A 96 15.38 -11.93 19.38
CA LEU A 96 16.51 -12.87 19.46
C LEU A 96 16.39 -13.86 20.63
N ARG A 97 15.53 -13.61 21.63
CA ARG A 97 15.33 -14.50 22.79
C ARG A 97 14.23 -15.54 22.62
N VAL A 98 13.46 -15.49 21.54
CA VAL A 98 12.33 -16.42 21.31
C VAL A 98 12.72 -17.56 20.36
N LEU A 99 13.92 -17.53 19.79
CA LEU A 99 14.46 -18.55 18.88
C LEU A 99 15.51 -19.47 19.53
N GLU A 100 15.58 -19.53 20.86
CA GLU A 100 16.40 -20.50 21.62
C GLU A 100 15.54 -21.64 22.20
#